data_AF-A0A1D8A0U0-F1
#
_entry.id   AF-A0A1D8A0U0-F1
#
_cell.length_a   1.000
_cell.length_b   1.000
_cell.length_c   1.000
_cell.angle_alpha   90.00
_cell.angle_beta   90.00
_cell.angle_gamma   90.00
#
_symmetry.space_group_name_H-M   'P 1'
#
loop_
_entity.id
_entity.type
_entity.pdbx_description
1 polymer ?
#
loop_
_entity_poly.entity_id
_entity_poly.type
_entity_poly.pdbx_seq_one_letter_code
_entity_poly.pdbx_strand_id
1 'polypeptide(L)'
;MPSSGSDQAKGISEPFWSEVEDQVLREIYPDYRALRRLLPGRTVAAIKHRVRRIGIVVRRHVWTNKEVLRLHAAYRDSVSDNELIKLFPGLRLCQIKSKASHIGAVRRQPSLVTFEDPTLDAIRRRSKEMQISFVELDKRAGTGRFFQKSCRRPSLKHIAHAARILEAQVGIEWLD
;
A
#
# COMPACT_ATOMS: atom_id res chain seq x y z
N MET A 1 18.91 -8.97 -67.19
CA MET A 1 18.18 -8.14 -66.21
C MET A 1 16.83 -8.79 -65.99
N PRO A 2 16.66 -9.49 -64.87
CA PRO A 2 15.85 -8.95 -63.76
C PRO A 2 16.54 -9.18 -62.40
N SER A 3 16.66 -8.12 -61.59
CA SER A 3 15.78 -7.81 -60.44
C SER A 3 16.31 -8.41 -59.14
N SER A 4 17.14 -7.61 -58.46
CA SER A 4 17.52 -7.77 -57.06
C SER A 4 16.28 -7.73 -56.18
N GLY A 5 15.79 -8.90 -55.77
CA GLY A 5 14.93 -9.05 -54.62
C GLY A 5 15.81 -9.13 -53.37
N SER A 6 16.07 -8.00 -52.72
CA SER A 6 16.63 -7.97 -51.38
C SER A 6 15.57 -8.50 -50.42
N ASP A 7 15.67 -9.81 -50.14
CA ASP A 7 14.88 -10.50 -49.12
C ASP A 7 15.04 -9.79 -47.77
N GLN A 8 13.97 -9.13 -47.35
CA GLN A 8 13.81 -8.69 -45.97
C GLN A 8 13.80 -9.95 -45.10
N ALA A 9 14.87 -10.13 -44.33
CA ALA A 9 14.97 -11.16 -43.31
C ALA A 9 13.82 -11.01 -42.30
N LYS A 10 12.74 -11.76 -42.53
CA LYS A 10 11.71 -12.03 -41.52
C LYS A 10 12.42 -12.58 -40.28
N GLY A 11 12.32 -11.84 -39.17
CA GLY A 11 12.78 -12.27 -37.86
C GLY A 11 12.00 -13.51 -37.40
N ILE A 12 12.46 -14.69 -37.82
CA ILE A 12 12.04 -15.96 -37.26
C ILE A 12 12.73 -16.02 -35.89
N SER A 13 11.96 -15.81 -34.82
CA SER A 13 12.46 -16.13 -33.48
C SER A 13 12.73 -17.63 -33.47
N GLU A 14 14.00 -18.03 -33.54
CA GLU A 14 14.34 -19.44 -33.42
C GLU A 14 13.70 -20.02 -32.15
N PRO A 15 13.01 -21.17 -32.22
CA PRO A 15 12.34 -21.74 -31.05
C PRO A 15 13.32 -22.12 -29.93
N PHE A 16 14.60 -22.31 -30.27
CA PHE A 16 15.64 -22.73 -29.35
C PHE A 16 16.41 -21.52 -28.80
N TRP A 17 16.71 -21.58 -27.50
CA TRP A 17 17.59 -20.62 -26.82
C TRP A 17 19.03 -21.04 -26.99
N SER A 18 19.89 -20.13 -27.44
CA SER A 18 21.33 -20.41 -27.55
C SER A 18 22.06 -20.19 -26.23
N GLU A 19 23.24 -20.80 -26.07
CA GLU A 19 24.08 -20.58 -24.88
C GLU A 19 24.53 -19.10 -24.76
N VAL A 20 24.69 -18.42 -25.89
CA VAL A 20 25.01 -16.98 -25.94
C VAL A 20 23.86 -16.16 -25.35
N GLU A 21 22.61 -16.47 -25.72
CA GLU A 21 21.45 -15.80 -25.14
C GLU A 21 21.32 -16.08 -23.64
N ASP A 22 21.59 -17.30 -23.20
CA ASP A 22 21.60 -17.65 -21.77
C ASP A 22 22.69 -16.92 -21.00
N GLN A 23 23.88 -16.74 -21.60
CA GLN A 23 24.95 -15.97 -21.00
C GLN A 23 24.56 -14.50 -20.83
N VAL A 24 23.94 -13.90 -21.86
CA VAL A 24 23.38 -12.54 -21.77
C VAL A 24 22.33 -12.45 -20.65
N LEU A 25 21.48 -13.47 -20.47
CA LEU A 25 20.53 -13.51 -19.36
C LEU A 25 21.24 -13.53 -18.00
N ARG A 26 22.31 -14.31 -17.83
CA ARG A 26 23.07 -14.41 -16.57
C ARG A 26 23.75 -13.09 -16.19
N GLU A 27 24.27 -12.36 -17.17
CA GLU A 27 25.03 -11.13 -16.95
C GLU A 27 24.14 -9.91 -16.71
N ILE A 28 23.00 -9.82 -17.41
CA ILE A 28 22.20 -8.59 -17.46
C ILE A 28 20.97 -8.65 -16.55
N TYR A 29 20.46 -9.84 -16.24
CA TYR A 29 19.32 -9.99 -15.33
C TYR A 29 19.66 -9.39 -13.95
N PRO A 30 18.78 -8.58 -13.33
CA PRO A 30 17.35 -8.40 -13.61
C PRO A 30 16.95 -7.20 -14.49
N ASP A 31 17.88 -6.56 -15.22
CA ASP A 31 17.55 -5.39 -16.05
C ASP A 31 16.85 -5.78 -17.36
N TYR A 32 15.52 -5.84 -17.31
CA TYR A 32 14.68 -6.12 -18.48
C TYR A 32 14.76 -5.06 -19.59
N ARG A 33 15.17 -3.81 -19.28
CA ARG A 33 15.32 -2.79 -20.32
C ARG A 33 16.56 -3.06 -21.15
N ALA A 34 17.66 -3.39 -20.50
CA ALA A 34 18.90 -3.80 -21.17
C ALA A 34 18.70 -5.13 -21.94
N LEU A 35 18.07 -6.13 -21.31
CA LEU A 35 17.76 -7.41 -21.96
C LEU A 35 16.93 -7.24 -23.24
N ARG A 36 15.95 -6.34 -23.25
CA ARG A 36 15.11 -6.11 -24.45
C ARG A 36 15.89 -5.46 -25.60
N ARG A 37 16.97 -4.73 -25.31
CA ARG A 37 17.85 -4.16 -26.36
C ARG A 37 18.81 -5.22 -26.92
N LEU A 38 19.32 -6.09 -26.05
CA LEU A 38 20.28 -7.13 -26.43
C LEU A 38 19.62 -8.37 -27.05
N LEU A 39 18.34 -8.63 -26.74
CA LEU A 39 17.55 -9.74 -27.27
C LEU A 39 16.28 -9.23 -27.99
N PRO A 40 16.40 -8.47 -29.09
CA PRO A 40 15.25 -7.84 -29.75
C PRO A 40 14.25 -8.86 -30.34
N GLY A 41 14.72 -10.07 -30.69
CA GLY A 41 13.87 -11.17 -31.16
C GLY A 41 13.13 -11.93 -30.06
N ARG A 42 13.38 -11.62 -28.77
CA ARG A 42 12.75 -12.30 -27.64
C ARG A 42 11.75 -11.38 -26.95
N THR A 43 10.51 -11.86 -26.81
CA THR A 43 9.50 -11.13 -26.04
C THR A 43 9.86 -11.14 -24.54
N VAL A 44 9.36 -10.14 -23.80
CA VAL A 44 9.54 -10.08 -22.34
C VAL A 44 9.00 -11.33 -21.64
N ALA A 45 7.92 -11.91 -22.17
CA ALA A 45 7.36 -13.17 -21.66
C ALA A 45 8.33 -14.35 -21.86
N ALA A 46 8.95 -14.46 -23.04
CA ALA A 46 9.95 -15.48 -23.33
C ALA A 46 11.18 -15.36 -22.41
N ILE A 47 11.69 -14.15 -22.22
CA ILE A 47 12.80 -13.86 -21.28
C ILE A 47 12.42 -14.29 -19.86
N LYS A 48 11.24 -13.89 -19.36
CA LYS A 48 10.75 -14.29 -18.02
C LYS A 48 10.61 -15.81 -17.88
N HIS A 49 10.20 -16.50 -18.94
CA HIS A 49 10.11 -17.96 -18.93
C HIS A 49 11.50 -18.59 -18.90
N ARG A 50 12.45 -18.11 -19.73
CA ARG A 50 13.80 -18.64 -19.79
C ARG A 50 14.56 -18.45 -18.49
N VAL A 51 14.55 -17.25 -17.91
CA VAL A 51 15.19 -16.96 -16.60
C VAL A 51 14.69 -17.91 -15.51
N ARG A 52 13.39 -18.26 -15.50
CA ARG A 52 12.84 -19.29 -14.60
C ARG A 52 13.39 -20.68 -14.88
N ARG A 53 13.48 -21.07 -16.15
CA ARG A 53 13.99 -22.38 -16.59
C ARG A 53 15.47 -22.58 -16.24
N ILE A 54 16.30 -21.54 -16.41
CA ILE A 54 17.74 -21.59 -16.09
C ILE A 54 18.04 -21.28 -14.61
N GLY A 55 17.01 -21.01 -13.80
CA GLY A 55 17.15 -20.92 -12.34
C GLY A 55 17.73 -19.63 -11.79
N ILE A 56 17.94 -18.58 -12.61
CA ILE A 56 18.59 -17.32 -12.16
C ILE A 56 17.61 -16.29 -11.59
N VAL A 57 16.35 -16.65 -11.36
CA VAL A 57 15.32 -15.71 -10.91
C VAL A 57 15.63 -15.19 -9.51
N VAL A 58 15.62 -13.87 -9.35
CA VAL A 58 15.63 -13.24 -8.03
C VAL A 58 14.33 -13.59 -7.32
N ARG A 59 14.42 -14.38 -6.25
CA ARG A 59 13.28 -14.73 -5.40
C ARG A 59 12.75 -13.47 -4.72
N ARG A 60 11.43 -13.29 -4.74
CA ARG A 60 10.79 -12.19 -4.02
C ARG A 60 10.83 -12.48 -2.52
N HIS A 61 10.99 -11.42 -1.73
CA HIS A 61 10.82 -11.51 -0.28
C HIS A 61 9.42 -12.04 0.06
N VAL A 62 9.37 -13.05 0.93
CA VAL A 62 8.13 -13.61 1.44
C VAL A 62 7.82 -12.93 2.75
N TRP A 63 6.75 -12.12 2.74
CA TRP A 63 6.30 -11.42 3.94
C TRP A 63 5.61 -12.37 4.90
N THR A 64 6.18 -12.52 6.08
CA THR A 64 5.57 -13.26 7.20
C THR A 64 4.49 -12.42 7.89
N ASN A 65 3.55 -13.08 8.56
CA ASN A 65 2.53 -12.39 9.36
C ASN A 65 3.14 -11.48 10.43
N LYS A 66 4.26 -11.89 11.05
CA LYS A 66 4.98 -11.08 12.04
C LYS A 66 5.55 -9.79 11.43
N GLU A 67 6.10 -9.85 10.22
CA GLU A 67 6.57 -8.66 9.51
C GLU A 67 5.42 -7.73 9.11
N VAL A 68 4.30 -8.31 8.66
CA VAL A 68 3.09 -7.53 8.32
C VAL A 68 2.55 -6.79 9.55
N LEU A 69 2.49 -7.44 10.72
CA LEU A 69 2.08 -6.80 11.97
C LEU A 69 3.04 -5.68 12.38
N ARG A 70 4.36 -5.91 12.30
CA ARG A 70 5.36 -4.87 12.54
C ARG A 70 5.21 -3.68 11.58
N LEU A 71 4.89 -3.95 10.31
CA LEU A 71 4.68 -2.91 9.31
C LEU A 71 3.45 -2.07 9.62
N HIS A 72 2.35 -2.69 10.08
CA HIS A 72 1.18 -1.95 10.55
C HIS A 72 1.49 -1.06 11.76
N ALA A 73 2.24 -1.56 12.74
CA ALA A 73 2.65 -0.79 13.90
C ALA A 73 3.52 0.42 13.49
N ALA A 74 4.54 0.21 12.66
CA ALA A 74 5.42 1.29 12.20
C ALA A 74 4.65 2.42 11.48
N TYR A 75 3.65 2.10 10.66
CA TYR A 75 2.82 3.10 10.00
C TYR A 75 1.80 3.76 10.93
N ARG A 76 1.31 3.04 11.96
CA ARG A 76 0.46 3.62 13.00
C ARG A 76 1.23 4.67 13.80
N ASP A 77 2.47 4.37 14.14
CA ASP A 77 3.34 5.21 14.97
C ASP A 77 4.05 6.31 14.16
N SER A 78 3.73 6.43 12.86
CA SER A 78 4.32 7.43 11.94
C SER A 78 5.85 7.41 11.90
N VAL A 79 6.43 6.21 11.96
CA VAL A 79 7.87 5.96 11.93
C VAL A 79 8.51 6.50 10.65
N SER A 80 9.71 7.07 10.77
CA SER A 80 10.43 7.66 9.64
C SER A 80 10.94 6.62 8.63
N ASP A 81 11.22 7.04 7.39
CA ASP A 81 11.76 6.17 6.34
C ASP A 81 13.09 5.50 6.76
N ASN A 82 13.94 6.21 7.51
CA ASN A 82 15.22 5.69 8.01
C ASN A 82 15.02 4.58 9.05
N GLU A 83 14.05 4.75 9.94
CA GLU A 83 13.71 3.74 10.94
C GLU A 83 13.01 2.54 10.32
N LEU A 84 12.19 2.73 9.28
CA LEU A 84 11.63 1.62 8.50
C LEU A 84 12.72 0.72 7.92
N ILE A 85 13.80 1.30 7.37
CA ILE A 85 14.93 0.52 6.86
C ILE A 85 15.61 -0.28 7.99
N LYS A 86 15.75 0.31 9.18
CA LYS A 86 16.30 -0.38 10.36
C LYS A 86 15.40 -1.52 10.85
N LEU A 87 14.07 -1.36 10.79
CA LEU A 87 13.09 -2.37 11.22
C LEU A 87 13.03 -3.59 10.29
N PHE A 88 13.36 -3.40 9.01
CA PHE A 88 13.33 -4.45 7.98
C PHE A 88 14.68 -4.55 7.26
N PRO A 89 15.73 -5.02 7.95
CA PRO A 89 17.05 -5.16 7.35
C PRO A 89 16.98 -6.13 6.16
N GLY A 90 17.66 -5.78 5.07
CA GLY A 90 17.65 -6.55 3.82
C GLY A 90 16.50 -6.23 2.87
N LEU A 91 15.52 -5.40 3.26
CA LEU A 91 14.51 -4.87 2.36
C LEU A 91 14.82 -3.44 1.95
N ARG A 92 14.65 -3.16 0.66
CA ARG A 92 14.70 -1.78 0.17
C ARG A 92 13.44 -1.04 0.57
N LEU A 93 13.57 0.26 0.83
CA LEU A 93 12.45 1.14 1.19
C LEU A 93 11.26 1.03 0.22
N CYS A 94 11.53 0.91 -1.08
CA CYS A 94 10.48 0.73 -2.08
C CYS A 94 9.67 -0.57 -1.91
N GLN A 95 10.30 -1.66 -1.46
CA GLN A 95 9.62 -2.93 -1.17
C GLN A 95 8.72 -2.80 0.07
N ILE A 96 9.22 -2.11 1.10
CA ILE A 96 8.49 -1.83 2.33
C ILE A 96 7.25 -0.98 2.02
N LYS A 97 7.42 0.15 1.34
CA LYS A 97 6.32 1.05 0.94
C LYS A 97 5.31 0.36 0.02
N SER A 98 5.78 -0.42 -0.95
CA SER A 98 4.90 -1.19 -1.83
C SER A 98 4.06 -2.20 -1.05
N LYS A 99 4.66 -2.94 -0.12
CA LYS A 99 3.91 -3.85 0.76
C LYS A 99 2.92 -3.09 1.64
N ALA A 100 3.34 -1.98 2.26
CA ALA A 100 2.51 -1.17 3.13
C ALA A 100 1.24 -0.69 2.41
N SER A 101 1.38 -0.22 1.18
CA SER A 101 0.24 0.17 0.34
C SER A 101 -0.66 -1.02 0.02
N HIS A 102 -0.08 -2.17 -0.34
CA HIS A 102 -0.84 -3.38 -0.67
C HIS A 102 -1.66 -3.92 0.51
N ILE A 103 -1.12 -3.88 1.73
CA ILE A 103 -1.84 -4.29 2.95
C ILE A 103 -2.70 -3.16 3.56
N GLY A 104 -2.71 -1.98 2.95
CA GLY A 104 -3.48 -0.83 3.44
C GLY A 104 -2.95 -0.17 4.71
N ALA A 105 -1.70 -0.41 5.11
CA ALA A 105 -1.06 0.24 6.26
C ALA A 105 -0.88 1.76 6.05
N VAL A 106 -0.76 2.20 4.79
CA VAL A 106 -0.59 3.61 4.40
C VAL A 106 -1.93 4.39 4.41
N ARG A 107 -3.08 3.74 4.61
CA ARG A 107 -4.36 4.45 4.62
C ARG A 107 -4.34 5.49 5.74
N ARG A 108 -4.27 6.77 5.33
CA ARG A 108 -4.39 7.94 6.21
C ARG A 108 -5.54 7.68 7.18
N GLN A 109 -5.25 7.64 8.47
CA GLN A 109 -6.29 7.94 9.45
C GLN A 109 -6.83 9.31 9.04
N PRO A 110 -8.12 9.44 8.68
CA PRO A 110 -8.67 10.73 8.30
C PRO A 110 -8.29 11.73 9.38
N SER A 111 -7.63 12.84 9.00
CA SER A 111 -7.49 13.96 9.93
C SER A 111 -8.88 14.29 10.43
N LEU A 112 -9.02 14.50 11.73
CA LEU A 112 -10.27 15.00 12.27
C LEU A 112 -10.52 16.34 11.58
N VAL A 113 -11.52 16.39 10.70
CA VAL A 113 -12.05 17.66 10.24
C VAL A 113 -12.56 18.35 11.49
N THR A 114 -11.92 19.44 11.91
CA THR A 114 -12.38 20.31 12.99
C THR A 114 -13.71 20.91 12.55
N PHE A 115 -14.76 20.64 13.31
CA PHE A 115 -16.08 21.16 12.99
C PHE A 115 -16.30 22.52 13.64
N GLU A 116 -17.29 23.27 13.14
CA GLU A 116 -17.71 24.55 13.75
C GLU A 116 -18.31 24.37 15.15
N ASP A 117 -18.71 23.15 15.54
CA ASP A 117 -19.29 22.82 16.85
C ASP A 117 -18.23 22.22 17.81
N PRO A 118 -17.87 22.92 18.90
CA PRO A 118 -16.90 22.47 19.90
C PRO A 118 -17.24 21.11 20.55
N THR A 119 -18.52 20.75 20.63
CA THR A 119 -19.00 19.52 21.27
C THR A 119 -18.55 18.27 20.51
N LEU A 120 -18.59 18.34 19.18
CA LEU A 120 -18.18 17.23 18.32
C LEU A 120 -16.68 17.01 18.36
N ASP A 121 -15.92 18.11 18.40
CA ASP A 121 -14.48 18.07 18.56
C ASP A 121 -14.08 17.50 19.92
N ALA A 122 -14.80 17.84 20.99
CA ALA A 122 -14.59 17.26 22.32
C ALA A 122 -14.82 15.73 22.33
N ILE A 123 -15.92 15.24 21.75
CA ILE A 123 -16.20 13.79 21.62
C ILE A 123 -15.09 13.09 20.85
N ARG A 124 -14.68 13.67 19.72
CA ARG A 124 -13.63 13.08 18.86
C ARG A 124 -12.27 13.05 19.54
N ARG A 125 -11.92 14.10 20.27
CA ARG A 125 -10.70 14.18 21.08
C ARG A 125 -10.71 13.11 22.17
N ARG A 126 -11.82 13.01 22.92
CA ARG A 126 -11.97 12.02 24.00
C ARG A 126 -11.92 10.59 23.49
N SER A 127 -12.53 10.31 22.33
CA SER A 127 -12.43 8.99 21.68
C SER A 127 -10.99 8.61 21.37
N LYS A 128 -10.15 9.57 20.95
CA LYS A 128 -8.72 9.34 20.71
C LYS A 128 -7.94 9.12 22.01
N GLU A 129 -8.22 9.88 23.07
CA GLU A 129 -7.60 9.69 24.40
C GLU A 129 -7.87 8.28 24.94
N MET A 130 -9.10 7.79 24.76
CA MET A 130 -9.49 6.42 25.15
C MET A 130 -9.06 5.34 24.14
N GLN A 131 -8.32 5.71 23.09
CA GLN A 131 -7.88 4.82 22.00
C GLN A 131 -9.02 4.07 21.30
N ILE A 132 -10.24 4.63 21.31
CA ILE A 132 -11.40 4.08 20.60
C ILE A 132 -11.42 4.66 19.19
N SER A 133 -11.44 3.78 18.18
CA SER A 133 -11.60 4.20 16.78
C SER A 133 -13.01 4.73 16.51
N PHE A 134 -13.18 5.67 15.58
CA PHE A 134 -14.53 6.18 15.23
C PHE A 134 -15.46 5.11 14.67
N VAL A 135 -14.90 4.06 14.06
CA VAL A 135 -15.67 2.89 13.61
C VAL A 135 -16.28 2.16 14.81
N GLU A 136 -15.47 1.94 15.83
CA GLU A 136 -15.90 1.28 17.06
C GLU A 136 -16.85 2.18 17.87
N LEU A 137 -16.58 3.47 17.95
CA LEU A 137 -17.47 4.44 18.59
C LEU A 137 -18.85 4.45 17.93
N ASP A 138 -18.91 4.58 16.59
CA ASP A 138 -20.18 4.59 15.86
C ASP A 138 -20.95 3.26 16.03
N LYS A 139 -20.22 2.14 16.10
CA LYS A 139 -20.80 0.81 16.34
C LYS A 139 -21.41 0.71 17.73
N ARG A 140 -20.69 1.12 18.78
CA ARG A 140 -21.18 1.10 20.17
C ARG A 140 -22.34 2.07 20.39
N ALA A 141 -22.28 3.25 19.76
CA ALA A 141 -23.30 4.28 19.90
C ALA A 141 -24.56 4.01 19.04
N GLY A 142 -24.47 3.08 18.09
CA GLY A 142 -25.55 2.81 17.13
C GLY A 142 -25.78 3.96 16.15
N THR A 143 -24.74 4.75 15.87
CA THR A 143 -24.80 5.99 15.06
C THR A 143 -24.35 5.77 13.61
N GLY A 144 -24.01 4.53 13.25
CA GLY A 144 -23.71 4.12 11.88
C GLY A 144 -22.33 4.59 11.40
N ARG A 145 -22.27 5.73 10.72
CA ARG A 145 -21.02 6.36 10.25
C ARG A 145 -20.98 7.85 10.57
N PHE A 146 -21.72 8.27 11.60
CA PHE A 146 -21.90 9.67 11.97
C PHE A 146 -20.55 10.30 12.32
N PHE A 147 -19.84 9.75 13.30
CA PHE A 147 -18.53 10.28 13.72
C PHE A 147 -17.43 10.02 12.68
N GLN A 148 -17.59 9.02 11.81
CA GLN A 148 -16.69 8.72 10.70
C GLN A 148 -16.78 9.69 9.51
N LYS A 149 -17.99 10.04 9.04
CA LYS A 149 -18.20 10.66 7.70
C LYS A 149 -18.85 12.05 7.72
N SER A 150 -19.67 12.38 8.71
CA SER A 150 -20.59 13.51 8.57
C SER A 150 -20.86 14.21 9.88
N CYS A 151 -20.49 15.47 9.97
CA CYS A 151 -21.13 16.38 10.91
C CYS A 151 -21.42 17.73 10.25
N ARG A 152 -22.29 17.73 9.21
CA ARG A 152 -22.87 18.99 8.71
C ARG A 152 -24.00 19.52 9.59
N ARG A 153 -24.64 18.64 10.39
CA ARG A 153 -25.66 18.98 11.38
C ARG A 153 -25.44 18.14 12.65
N PRO A 154 -25.23 18.76 13.82
CA PRO A 154 -25.12 18.03 15.08
C PRO A 154 -26.44 17.31 15.39
N SER A 155 -26.36 16.10 15.93
CA SER A 155 -27.51 15.32 16.39
C SER A 155 -27.38 15.06 17.87
N LEU A 156 -28.25 15.68 18.67
CA LEU A 156 -28.24 15.55 20.14
C LEU A 156 -28.32 14.08 20.58
N LYS A 157 -29.11 13.26 19.88
CA LYS A 157 -29.21 11.81 20.13
C LYS A 157 -27.85 11.13 20.01
N HIS A 158 -27.14 11.36 18.91
CA HIS A 158 -25.83 10.73 18.67
C HIS A 158 -24.77 11.24 19.64
N ILE A 159 -24.81 12.54 19.95
CA ILE A 159 -23.92 13.17 20.92
C ILE A 159 -24.12 12.55 22.31
N ALA A 160 -25.37 12.41 22.77
CA ALA A 160 -25.68 11.81 24.08
C ALA A 160 -25.26 10.33 24.17
N HIS A 161 -25.48 9.55 23.11
CA HIS A 161 -25.05 8.14 23.06
C HIS A 161 -23.52 8.02 23.13
N ALA A 162 -22.80 8.82 22.34
CA ALA A 162 -21.35 8.83 22.35
C ALA A 162 -20.79 9.32 23.70
N ALA A 163 -21.39 10.34 24.30
CA ALA A 163 -21.01 10.85 25.61
C ALA A 163 -21.09 9.75 26.68
N ARG A 164 -22.17 8.96 26.72
CA ARG A 164 -22.29 7.81 27.64
C ARG A 164 -21.17 6.78 27.48
N ILE A 165 -20.74 6.51 26.24
CA ILE A 165 -19.65 5.53 25.96
C ILE A 165 -18.29 6.08 26.39
N LEU A 166 -18.12 7.40 26.31
CA LEU A 166 -16.88 8.10 26.66
C LEU A 166 -16.88 8.61 28.11
N GLU A 167 -17.82 8.13 28.93
CA GLU A 167 -17.97 8.47 30.35
C GLU A 167 -18.17 9.98 30.59
N ALA A 168 -18.85 10.66 29.67
CA ALA A 168 -19.19 12.07 29.75
C ALA A 168 -20.68 12.30 30.04
N GLN A 169 -20.98 13.44 30.66
CA GLN A 169 -22.35 13.91 30.91
C GLN A 169 -22.71 15.00 29.91
N VAL A 170 -23.98 15.04 29.48
CA VAL A 170 -24.52 16.08 28.59
C VAL A 170 -25.52 16.90 29.39
N GLY A 171 -25.25 18.20 29.52
CA GLY A 171 -26.12 19.19 30.16
C GLY A 171 -26.63 20.23 29.18
N ILE A 172 -27.68 20.96 29.56
CA ILE A 172 -28.20 22.11 28.82
C ILE A 172 -27.96 23.35 29.69
N GLU A 173 -27.29 24.35 29.13
CA GLU A 173 -27.05 25.65 29.76
C GLU A 173 -27.81 26.72 28.98
N TRP A 174 -28.46 27.64 29.70
CA TRP A 174 -29.11 28.81 29.10
C TRP A 174 -28.13 29.98 29.13
N LEU A 175 -28.04 30.73 28.02
CA LEU A 175 -27.31 31.99 28.00
C LEU A 175 -28.25 33.08 28.49
N ASP A 176 -27.85 33.80 29.53
CA ASP A 176 -28.56 34.96 30.07
C ASP A 176 -28.66 36.12 29.04
#